data_AF-A0A6N7EWC1-F1
#
_entry.id   AF-A0A6N7EWC1-F1
#
_cell.length_a   1.000
_cell.length_b   1.000
_cell.length_c   1.000
_cell.angle_alpha   90.00
_cell.angle_beta   90.00
_cell.angle_gamma   90.00
#
_symmetry.space_group_name_H-M   'P 1'
#
loop_
_entity.id
_entity.type
_entity.pdbx_description
1 polymer ?
#
loop_
_entity_poly.entity_id
_entity_poly.type
_entity_poly.pdbx_seq_one_letter_code
_entity_poly.pdbx_strand_id
1 'polypeptide(L)'
;MKQFFLLISGVFLLNTVMAQDVWVSDEIEAPLRASPELNSTIIKLLPAGQRVTALDQTDDYVKIETEDGEQGWLSNYYVLRQRSVHDKFSEINQALQSAQAEVTTLQAEIEEKNTRINELEAEIQDTQSSASNAAEQAKSSQTNLAKLQQENQLLQQKLSEQNENVAQLSRALEVAQKQATDERARYLSLAKVSENAVEIDEKNRQLQEQAVKFEKEAQLLRTENQSINASMANKERIIGALTLLGGIVLGYLLTVFRPARRRSSSRYT
;
A
#
# COMPACT_ATOMS: atom_id res chain seq x y z
N MET A 1 -62.78 -116.13 -47.92
CA MET A 1 -63.27 -115.07 -48.84
C MET A 1 -62.58 -113.77 -48.41
N LYS A 2 -61.49 -113.31 -49.05
CA LYS A 2 -61.42 -112.34 -50.20
C LYS A 2 -62.48 -111.23 -50.02
N GLN A 3 -62.20 -109.93 -49.92
CA GLN A 3 -61.42 -109.02 -50.79
C GLN A 3 -61.03 -107.76 -49.94
N PHE A 4 -59.75 -107.38 -49.80
CA PHE A 4 -59.05 -106.24 -50.45
C PHE A 4 -59.92 -105.09 -51.00
N PHE A 5 -59.71 -103.86 -50.52
CA PHE A 5 -59.70 -102.63 -51.35
C PHE A 5 -58.94 -101.47 -50.66
N LEU A 6 -57.84 -101.06 -51.32
CA LEU A 6 -57.09 -99.80 -51.19
C LEU A 6 -57.99 -98.60 -51.50
N LEU A 7 -57.74 -97.42 -50.91
CA LEU A 7 -57.80 -96.13 -51.65
C LEU A 7 -57.27 -94.91 -50.85
N ILE A 8 -56.03 -94.53 -51.23
CA ILE A 8 -55.53 -93.19 -51.60
C ILE A 8 -55.60 -92.04 -50.56
N SER A 9 -54.38 -91.72 -50.11
CA SER A 9 -53.89 -90.44 -49.58
C SER A 9 -54.28 -89.25 -50.47
N GLY A 10 -55.01 -88.29 -49.90
CA GLY A 10 -55.26 -86.98 -50.50
C GLY A 10 -54.24 -85.96 -50.01
N VAL A 11 -53.21 -85.70 -50.81
CA VAL A 11 -52.31 -84.55 -50.63
C VAL A 11 -53.06 -83.31 -51.13
N PHE A 12 -53.50 -82.47 -50.20
CA PHE A 12 -54.10 -81.17 -50.49
C PHE A 12 -52.97 -80.21 -50.87
N LEU A 13 -52.79 -79.98 -52.17
CA LEU A 13 -51.96 -78.89 -52.69
C LEU A 13 -52.69 -77.57 -52.40
N LEU A 14 -52.26 -76.88 -51.33
CA LEU A 14 -52.58 -75.48 -51.11
C LEU A 14 -51.89 -74.68 -52.22
N ASN A 15 -52.65 -74.33 -53.27
CA ASN A 15 -52.22 -73.30 -54.21
C ASN A 15 -52.20 -71.97 -53.45
N THR A 16 -51.03 -71.54 -53.01
CA THR A 16 -50.80 -70.14 -52.62
C THR A 16 -50.83 -69.29 -53.89
N VAL A 17 -51.98 -68.68 -54.16
CA VAL A 17 -52.06 -67.56 -55.11
C VAL A 17 -51.28 -66.40 -54.48
N MET A 18 -50.20 -65.99 -55.13
CA MET A 18 -49.41 -64.84 -54.73
C MET A 18 -50.17 -63.58 -55.14
N ALA A 19 -50.81 -62.93 -54.18
CA ALA A 19 -51.33 -61.58 -54.35
C ALA A 19 -50.17 -60.68 -54.80
N GLN A 20 -50.26 -60.15 -56.02
CA GLN A 20 -49.27 -59.24 -56.59
C GLN A 20 -49.88 -57.84 -56.70
N ASP A 21 -49.16 -56.84 -56.20
CA ASP A 21 -49.56 -55.44 -56.34
C ASP A 21 -49.35 -54.97 -57.78
N VAL A 22 -50.41 -54.38 -58.35
CA VAL A 22 -50.42 -53.86 -59.72
C VAL A 22 -51.13 -52.50 -59.74
N TRP A 23 -50.84 -51.65 -60.73
CA TRP A 23 -51.38 -50.29 -60.84
C TRP A 23 -52.30 -50.14 -62.03
N VAL A 24 -53.31 -49.27 -61.93
CA VAL A 24 -54.13 -48.86 -63.07
C VAL A 24 -53.35 -47.87 -63.95
N SER A 25 -53.49 -47.97 -65.28
CA SER A 25 -52.85 -47.09 -66.26
C SER A 25 -53.15 -45.61 -66.03
N ASP A 26 -52.21 -44.75 -66.43
CA ASP A 26 -52.22 -43.30 -66.13
C ASP A 26 -53.08 -42.46 -67.10
N GLU A 27 -53.65 -43.06 -68.16
CA GLU A 27 -54.22 -42.30 -69.27
C GLU A 27 -55.73 -42.03 -69.24
N ILE A 28 -56.58 -42.74 -68.48
CA ILE A 28 -58.04 -42.49 -68.30
C ILE A 28 -58.60 -43.45 -67.22
N GLU A 29 -59.76 -43.11 -66.61
CA GLU A 29 -60.50 -44.00 -65.70
C GLU A 29 -60.72 -45.41 -66.29
N ALA A 30 -60.29 -46.44 -65.57
CA ALA A 30 -60.37 -47.80 -66.05
C ALA A 30 -61.65 -48.49 -65.55
N PRO A 31 -62.51 -49.01 -66.43
CA PRO A 31 -63.76 -49.64 -66.02
C PRO A 31 -63.48 -51.01 -65.39
N LEU A 32 -63.80 -51.15 -64.11
CA LEU A 32 -63.87 -52.42 -63.39
C LEU A 32 -65.16 -53.14 -63.76
N ARG A 33 -65.07 -54.33 -64.34
CA ARG A 33 -66.21 -55.07 -64.89
C ARG A 33 -66.58 -56.27 -64.02
N ALA A 34 -67.85 -56.67 -64.04
CA ALA A 34 -68.31 -57.86 -63.33
C ALA A 34 -67.79 -59.19 -63.91
N SER A 35 -67.42 -59.22 -65.20
CA SER A 35 -66.96 -60.43 -65.91
C SER A 35 -65.89 -60.08 -66.95
N PRO A 36 -65.03 -61.04 -67.38
CA PRO A 36 -63.94 -60.82 -68.33
C PRO A 36 -64.44 -60.72 -69.79
N GLU A 37 -65.46 -59.87 -70.02
CA GLU A 37 -66.10 -59.69 -71.31
C GLU A 37 -66.25 -58.20 -71.64
N LEU A 38 -66.12 -57.84 -72.93
CA LEU A 38 -66.14 -56.45 -73.38
C LEU A 38 -67.47 -55.74 -73.08
N ASN A 39 -68.59 -56.49 -73.10
CA ASN A 39 -69.95 -55.97 -72.89
C ASN A 39 -70.47 -56.16 -71.44
N SER A 40 -69.62 -56.61 -70.52
CA SER A 40 -69.98 -56.78 -69.11
C SER A 40 -70.33 -55.45 -68.46
N THR A 41 -71.28 -55.47 -67.51
CA THR A 41 -71.60 -54.33 -66.65
C THR A 41 -70.35 -53.81 -65.95
N ILE A 42 -70.20 -52.48 -65.96
CA ILE A 42 -69.15 -51.76 -65.25
C ILE A 42 -69.63 -51.60 -63.80
N ILE A 43 -68.88 -52.16 -62.86
CA ILE A 43 -69.11 -52.06 -61.42
C ILE A 43 -68.68 -50.67 -60.94
N LYS A 44 -67.47 -50.24 -61.35
CA LYS A 44 -66.84 -49.01 -60.89
C LYS A 44 -65.86 -48.49 -61.94
N LEU A 45 -65.67 -47.19 -61.99
CA LEU A 45 -64.57 -46.58 -62.73
C LEU A 45 -63.43 -46.34 -61.75
N LEU A 46 -62.29 -46.97 -62.01
CA LEU A 46 -61.10 -46.86 -61.17
C LEU A 46 -60.27 -45.66 -61.61
N PRO A 47 -59.88 -44.76 -60.69
CA PRO A 47 -58.95 -43.68 -61.02
C PRO A 47 -57.62 -44.22 -61.57
N ALA A 48 -57.06 -43.44 -62.50
CA ALA A 48 -55.74 -43.68 -63.06
C ALA A 48 -54.68 -43.73 -61.95
N GLY A 49 -53.75 -44.69 -62.03
CA GLY A 49 -52.69 -44.89 -61.03
C GLY A 49 -53.11 -45.59 -59.74
N GLN A 50 -54.39 -45.94 -59.55
CA GLN A 50 -54.84 -46.64 -58.33
C GLN A 50 -54.11 -47.97 -58.14
N ARG A 51 -53.58 -48.20 -56.93
CA ARG A 51 -53.01 -49.50 -56.53
C ARG A 51 -54.13 -50.50 -56.31
N VAL A 52 -54.02 -51.66 -56.93
CA VAL A 52 -54.98 -52.77 -56.82
C VAL A 52 -54.23 -54.09 -56.69
N THR A 53 -54.85 -55.07 -56.05
CA THR A 53 -54.25 -56.39 -55.87
C THR A 53 -54.78 -57.34 -56.94
N ALA A 54 -53.89 -57.96 -57.72
CA ALA A 54 -54.29 -58.97 -58.70
C ALA A 54 -54.57 -60.32 -58.00
N LEU A 55 -55.75 -60.87 -58.23
CA LEU A 55 -56.23 -62.14 -57.67
C LEU A 55 -56.19 -63.28 -58.67
N ASP A 56 -56.52 -63.01 -59.95
CA ASP A 56 -56.54 -64.00 -61.02
C ASP A 56 -56.26 -63.34 -62.38
N GLN A 57 -55.86 -64.10 -63.39
CA GLN A 57 -55.51 -63.56 -64.70
C GLN A 57 -55.93 -64.48 -65.85
N THR A 58 -56.52 -63.87 -66.88
CA THR A 58 -56.78 -64.44 -68.21
C THR A 58 -55.92 -63.68 -69.25
N ASP A 59 -55.91 -64.14 -70.50
CA ASP A 59 -55.14 -63.53 -71.59
C ASP A 59 -55.41 -62.02 -71.74
N ASP A 60 -56.67 -61.60 -71.68
CA ASP A 60 -57.09 -60.20 -71.93
C ASP A 60 -57.52 -59.43 -70.67
N TYR A 61 -57.74 -60.11 -69.54
CA TYR A 61 -58.30 -59.52 -68.31
C TYR A 61 -57.60 -60.03 -67.05
N VAL A 62 -57.56 -59.19 -66.03
CA VAL A 62 -57.04 -59.49 -64.69
C VAL A 62 -58.15 -59.27 -63.68
N LYS A 63 -58.44 -60.27 -62.86
CA LYS A 63 -59.33 -60.11 -61.72
C LYS A 63 -58.55 -59.39 -60.63
N ILE A 64 -59.07 -58.25 -60.18
CA ILE A 64 -58.45 -57.41 -59.16
C ILE A 64 -59.36 -57.24 -57.95
N GLU A 65 -58.75 -56.85 -56.83
CA GLU A 65 -59.41 -56.39 -55.62
C GLU A 65 -58.91 -54.99 -55.29
N THR A 66 -59.84 -54.08 -55.03
CA THR A 66 -59.55 -52.71 -54.58
C THR A 66 -59.35 -52.68 -53.07
N GLU A 67 -58.69 -51.65 -52.52
CA GLU A 67 -58.51 -51.50 -51.06
C GLU A 67 -59.84 -51.45 -50.29
N ASP A 68 -60.92 -51.01 -50.94
CA ASP A 68 -62.29 -50.99 -50.40
C ASP A 68 -62.95 -52.39 -50.35
N GLY A 69 -62.27 -53.44 -50.85
CA GLY A 69 -62.74 -54.82 -50.88
C GLY A 69 -63.63 -55.17 -52.10
N GLU A 70 -63.79 -54.27 -53.06
CA GLU A 70 -64.55 -54.56 -54.28
C GLU A 70 -63.71 -55.37 -55.27
N GLN A 71 -64.30 -56.44 -55.81
CA GLN A 71 -63.67 -57.34 -56.77
C GLN A 71 -64.30 -57.22 -58.15
N GLY A 72 -63.47 -57.29 -59.19
CA GLY A 72 -63.94 -57.30 -60.57
C GLY A 72 -62.81 -57.58 -61.56
N TRP A 73 -63.14 -57.57 -62.84
CA TRP A 73 -62.25 -57.81 -63.96
C TRP A 73 -61.83 -56.50 -64.62
N LEU A 74 -60.53 -56.30 -64.74
CA LEU A 74 -59.89 -55.15 -65.36
C LEU A 74 -59.15 -55.61 -66.62
N SER A 75 -59.30 -54.93 -67.75
CA SER A 75 -58.58 -55.32 -68.96
C SER A 75 -57.07 -55.16 -68.76
N ASN A 76 -56.28 -56.13 -69.23
CA ASN A 76 -54.82 -56.15 -69.11
C ASN A 76 -54.16 -54.92 -69.78
N TYR A 77 -54.85 -54.26 -70.71
CA TYR A 77 -54.43 -52.97 -71.29
C TYR A 77 -54.24 -51.87 -70.22
N TYR A 78 -55.07 -51.88 -69.17
CA TYR A 78 -55.02 -50.89 -68.09
C TYR A 78 -54.14 -51.32 -66.91
N VAL A 79 -53.47 -52.46 -67.00
CA VAL A 79 -52.73 -53.07 -65.89
C VAL A 79 -51.24 -52.76 -66.02
N LEU A 80 -50.74 -51.86 -65.18
CA LEU A 80 -49.33 -51.51 -65.08
C LEU A 80 -48.65 -52.33 -63.98
N ARG A 81 -47.75 -53.24 -64.37
CA ARG A 81 -46.90 -54.02 -63.45
C ARG A 81 -45.73 -53.23 -62.85
N GLN A 82 -45.60 -51.97 -63.26
CA GLN A 82 -44.66 -51.01 -62.71
C GLN A 82 -45.44 -49.90 -62.03
N ARG A 83 -44.87 -49.33 -60.97
CA ARG A 83 -45.49 -48.23 -60.23
C ARG A 83 -45.83 -47.07 -61.16
N SER A 84 -47.10 -46.64 -61.10
CA SER A 84 -47.69 -45.54 -61.88
C SER A 84 -46.87 -44.25 -61.75
N VAL A 85 -46.88 -43.44 -62.81
CA VAL A 85 -46.26 -42.10 -62.83
C VAL A 85 -47.00 -41.17 -61.86
N HIS A 86 -48.32 -41.29 -61.73
CA HIS A 86 -49.11 -40.53 -60.78
C HIS A 86 -48.62 -40.75 -59.33
N ASP A 87 -48.43 -42.02 -58.95
CA ASP A 87 -47.94 -42.39 -57.62
C ASP A 87 -46.51 -41.87 -57.36
N LYS A 88 -45.61 -42.01 -58.34
CA LYS A 88 -44.24 -41.48 -58.24
C LYS A 88 -44.23 -39.95 -58.16
N PHE A 89 -45.07 -39.29 -58.94
CA PHE A 89 -45.16 -37.83 -59.00
C PHE A 89 -45.77 -37.25 -57.71
N SER A 90 -46.77 -37.92 -57.13
CA SER A 90 -47.33 -37.56 -55.83
C SER A 90 -46.28 -37.60 -54.72
N GLU A 91 -45.50 -38.69 -54.62
CA GLU A 91 -44.42 -38.83 -53.64
C GLU A 91 -43.33 -37.77 -53.84
N ILE A 92 -42.88 -37.56 -55.08
CA ILE A 92 -41.85 -36.56 -55.39
C ILE A 92 -42.33 -35.15 -55.03
N ASN A 93 -43.60 -34.80 -55.32
CA ASN A 93 -44.14 -33.50 -54.95
C ASN A 93 -44.26 -33.34 -53.44
N GLN A 94 -44.65 -34.38 -52.72
CA GLN A 94 -44.66 -34.37 -51.25
C GLN A 94 -43.24 -34.19 -50.68
N ALA A 95 -42.25 -34.92 -51.21
CA ALA A 95 -40.86 -34.80 -50.81
C ALA A 95 -40.27 -33.42 -51.15
N LEU A 96 -40.63 -32.86 -52.31
CA LEU A 96 -40.25 -31.50 -52.70
C LEU A 96 -40.87 -30.47 -51.75
N GLN A 97 -42.14 -30.63 -51.39
CA GLN A 97 -42.82 -29.76 -50.45
C GLN A 97 -42.20 -29.84 -49.04
N SER A 98 -41.86 -31.04 -48.56
CA SER A 98 -41.18 -31.20 -47.27
C SER A 98 -39.77 -30.63 -47.30
N ALA A 99 -39.02 -30.82 -48.38
CA ALA A 99 -37.69 -30.23 -48.54
C ALA A 99 -37.75 -28.70 -48.64
N GLN A 100 -38.75 -28.14 -49.31
CA GLN A 100 -38.98 -26.69 -49.34
C GLN A 100 -39.32 -26.15 -47.95
N ALA A 101 -40.17 -26.85 -47.20
CA ALA A 101 -40.46 -26.50 -45.81
C ALA A 101 -39.20 -26.54 -44.95
N GLU A 102 -38.38 -27.60 -45.07
CA GLU A 102 -37.11 -27.72 -44.34
C GLU A 102 -36.16 -26.56 -44.68
N VAL A 103 -36.00 -26.22 -45.96
CA VAL A 103 -35.21 -25.06 -46.38
C VAL A 103 -35.70 -23.76 -45.74
N THR A 104 -37.02 -23.54 -45.66
CA THR A 104 -37.55 -22.33 -45.00
C THR A 104 -37.29 -22.33 -43.49
N THR A 105 -37.34 -23.49 -42.84
CA THR A 105 -37.03 -23.60 -41.40
C THR A 105 -35.55 -23.39 -41.13
N LEU A 106 -34.66 -23.94 -41.96
CA LEU A 106 -33.22 -23.76 -41.85
C LEU A 106 -32.82 -22.30 -42.14
N GLN A 107 -33.48 -21.64 -43.10
CA GLN A 107 -33.28 -20.21 -43.34
C GLN A 107 -33.68 -19.37 -42.13
N ALA A 108 -34.82 -19.67 -41.50
CA ALA A 108 -35.23 -18.98 -40.28
C ALA A 108 -34.24 -19.22 -39.12
N GLU A 109 -33.73 -20.44 -38.96
CA GLU A 109 -32.72 -20.75 -37.96
C GLU A 109 -31.38 -20.04 -38.23
N ILE A 110 -30.97 -19.93 -39.50
CA ILE A 110 -29.76 -19.18 -39.89
C ILE A 110 -29.92 -17.69 -39.54
N GLU A 111 -31.07 -17.10 -39.84
CA GLU A 111 -31.33 -15.69 -39.49
C GLU A 111 -31.34 -15.50 -37.97
N GLU A 112 -31.98 -16.39 -37.21
CA GLU A 112 -31.93 -16.37 -35.75
C GLU A 112 -30.49 -16.47 -35.24
N LYS A 113 -29.70 -17.44 -35.73
CA LYS A 113 -28.29 -17.58 -35.31
C LYS A 113 -27.45 -16.35 -35.70
N ASN A 114 -27.68 -15.76 -36.86
CA ASN A 114 -26.99 -14.54 -37.28
C ASN A 114 -27.33 -13.35 -36.37
N THR A 115 -28.60 -13.20 -35.99
CA THR A 115 -28.98 -12.17 -35.00
C THR A 115 -28.29 -12.42 -33.66
N ARG A 116 -28.24 -13.68 -33.20
CA ARG A 116 -27.56 -14.04 -31.95
C ARG A 116 -26.05 -13.79 -32.01
N ILE A 117 -25.40 -14.06 -33.14
CA ILE A 117 -23.99 -13.77 -33.36
C ILE A 117 -23.74 -12.26 -33.26
N ASN A 118 -24.53 -11.44 -33.94
CA ASN A 118 -24.40 -9.99 -33.89
C ASN A 118 -24.61 -9.42 -32.48
N GLU A 119 -25.58 -9.94 -31.73
CA GLU A 119 -25.79 -9.58 -30.32
C GLU A 119 -24.59 -9.94 -29.44
N LEU A 120 -24.06 -11.16 -29.59
CA LEU A 120 -22.91 -11.63 -28.83
C LEU A 120 -21.65 -10.84 -29.17
N GLU A 121 -21.44 -10.48 -30.44
CA GLU A 121 -20.33 -9.61 -30.85
C GLU A 121 -20.43 -8.22 -30.23
N ALA A 122 -21.63 -7.65 -30.16
CA ALA A 122 -21.87 -6.37 -29.49
C ALA A 122 -21.61 -6.46 -27.97
N GLU A 123 -22.07 -7.53 -27.32
CA GLU A 123 -21.84 -7.79 -25.89
C GLU A 123 -20.35 -7.99 -25.58
N ILE A 124 -19.62 -8.72 -26.42
CA ILE A 124 -18.17 -8.90 -26.31
C ILE A 124 -17.45 -7.56 -26.46
N GLN A 125 -17.84 -6.74 -27.43
CA GLN A 125 -17.22 -5.43 -27.65
C GLN A 125 -17.47 -4.46 -26.48
N ASP A 126 -18.68 -4.46 -25.93
CA ASP A 126 -19.02 -3.67 -24.74
C ASP A 126 -18.25 -4.15 -23.50
N THR A 127 -18.19 -5.47 -23.29
CA THR A 127 -17.45 -6.09 -22.20
C THR A 127 -15.96 -5.79 -22.29
N GLN A 128 -15.36 -5.87 -23.48
CA GLN A 128 -13.96 -5.55 -23.74
C GLN A 128 -13.66 -4.08 -23.42
N SER A 129 -14.57 -3.18 -23.82
CA SER A 129 -14.45 -1.74 -23.57
C SER A 129 -14.56 -1.42 -22.07
N SER A 130 -15.53 -2.03 -21.38
CA SER A 130 -15.71 -1.92 -19.93
C SER A 130 -14.52 -2.49 -19.16
N ALA A 131 -13.98 -3.64 -19.58
CA ALA A 131 -12.79 -4.23 -18.99
C ALA A 131 -11.54 -3.35 -19.17
N SER A 132 -11.37 -2.73 -20.34
CA SER A 132 -10.29 -1.77 -20.60
C SER A 132 -10.39 -0.55 -19.68
N ASN A 133 -11.59 0.04 -19.58
CA ASN A 133 -11.83 1.18 -18.68
C ASN A 133 -11.57 0.82 -17.20
N ALA A 134 -12.01 -0.36 -16.76
CA ALA A 134 -11.75 -0.86 -15.42
C ALA A 134 -10.24 -1.08 -15.17
N ALA A 135 -9.50 -1.59 -16.15
CA ALA A 135 -8.05 -1.75 -16.06
C ALA A 135 -7.31 -0.41 -15.95
N GLU A 136 -7.74 0.61 -16.70
CA GLU A 136 -7.20 1.98 -16.60
C GLU A 136 -7.50 2.62 -15.22
N GLN A 137 -8.72 2.43 -14.71
CA GLN A 137 -9.10 2.87 -13.36
C GLN A 137 -8.30 2.15 -12.26
N ALA A 138 -8.07 0.83 -12.41
CA ALA A 138 -7.25 0.07 -11.48
C ALA A 138 -5.79 0.56 -11.50
N LYS A 139 -5.24 0.82 -12.69
CA LYS A 139 -3.88 1.36 -12.85
C LYS A 139 -3.75 2.74 -12.21
N SER A 140 -4.68 3.66 -12.47
CA SER A 140 -4.66 4.99 -11.87
C SER A 140 -4.81 4.93 -10.34
N SER A 141 -5.71 4.10 -9.83
CA SER A 141 -5.88 3.86 -8.39
C SER A 141 -4.62 3.30 -7.75
N GLN A 142 -3.94 2.36 -8.41
CA GLN A 142 -2.66 1.80 -7.94
C GLN A 142 -1.56 2.87 -7.92
N THR A 143 -1.49 3.75 -8.92
CA THR A 143 -0.52 4.86 -8.91
C THR A 143 -0.82 5.86 -7.80
N ASN A 144 -2.09 6.14 -7.50
CA ASN A 144 -2.48 7.01 -6.41
C ASN A 144 -2.14 6.38 -5.06
N LEU A 145 -2.38 5.08 -4.89
CA LEU A 145 -2.03 4.35 -3.68
C LEU A 145 -0.51 4.36 -3.43
N ALA A 146 0.29 4.17 -4.48
CA ALA A 146 1.75 4.28 -4.38
C ALA A 146 2.20 5.70 -3.97
N LYS A 147 1.59 6.74 -4.55
CA LYS A 147 1.85 8.14 -4.17
C LYS A 147 1.48 8.41 -2.70
N LEU A 148 0.31 7.97 -2.26
CA LEU A 148 -0.15 8.13 -0.87
C LEU A 148 0.76 7.39 0.11
N GLN A 149 1.26 6.21 -0.27
CA GLN A 149 2.22 5.46 0.55
C GLN A 149 3.55 6.22 0.67
N GLN A 150 4.06 6.75 -0.44
CA GLN A 150 5.28 7.58 -0.43
C GLN A 150 5.10 8.86 0.41
N GLU A 151 3.96 9.53 0.28
CA GLU A 151 3.64 10.73 1.06
C GLU A 151 3.55 10.41 2.56
N ASN A 152 2.91 9.30 2.94
CA ASN A 152 2.88 8.85 4.33
C ASN A 152 4.28 8.57 4.89
N GLN A 153 5.16 7.92 4.11
CA GLN A 153 6.54 7.69 4.52
C GLN A 153 7.31 9.01 4.73
N LEU A 154 7.14 9.97 3.81
CA LEU A 154 7.77 11.28 3.91
C LEU A 154 7.23 12.10 5.09
N LEU A 155 5.92 12.03 5.36
CA LEU A 155 5.32 12.65 6.54
C LEU A 155 5.83 12.03 7.84
N GLN A 156 5.99 10.71 7.89
CA GLN A 156 6.58 10.03 9.05
C GLN A 156 8.04 10.46 9.27
N GLN A 157 8.84 10.58 8.21
CA GLN A 157 10.21 11.09 8.28
C GLN A 157 10.23 12.54 8.82
N LYS A 158 9.39 13.42 8.27
CA LYS A 158 9.27 14.81 8.74
C LYS A 158 8.85 14.90 10.19
N LEU A 159 7.91 14.05 10.65
CA LEU A 159 7.51 14.00 12.04
C LEU A 159 8.65 13.55 12.95
N SER A 160 9.43 12.55 12.53
CA SER A 160 10.62 12.10 13.26
C SER A 160 11.65 13.23 13.37
N GLU A 161 11.96 13.90 12.26
CA GLU A 161 12.88 15.04 12.21
C GLU A 161 12.40 16.20 13.10
N GLN A 162 11.11 16.54 13.04
CA GLN A 162 10.54 17.57 13.91
C GLN A 162 10.64 17.20 15.39
N ASN A 163 10.37 15.94 15.74
CA ASN A 163 10.49 15.47 17.12
C ASN A 163 11.94 15.54 17.62
N GLU A 164 12.92 15.19 16.77
CA GLU A 164 14.33 15.34 17.08
C GLU A 164 14.72 16.81 17.27
N ASN A 165 14.26 17.70 16.39
CA ASN A 165 14.48 19.14 16.51
C ASN A 165 13.88 19.71 17.81
N VAL A 166 12.66 19.31 18.18
CA VAL A 166 12.04 19.69 19.45
C VAL A 166 12.83 19.17 20.65
N ALA A 167 13.34 17.94 20.58
CA ALA A 167 14.20 17.37 21.63
C ALA A 167 15.54 18.12 21.75
N GLN A 168 16.13 18.55 20.63
CA GLN A 168 17.34 19.37 20.64
C GLN A 168 17.09 20.77 21.20
N LEU A 169 16.01 21.42 20.77
CA LEU A 169 15.62 22.76 21.25
C LEU A 169 15.32 22.76 22.75
N SER A 170 14.60 21.75 23.24
CA SER A 170 14.33 21.62 24.68
C SER A 170 15.60 21.43 25.50
N ARG A 171 16.56 20.61 25.04
CA ARG A 171 17.88 20.47 25.67
C ARG A 171 18.68 21.78 25.65
N ALA A 172 18.70 22.47 24.50
CA ALA A 172 19.39 23.75 24.37
C ALA A 172 18.80 24.81 25.31
N LEU A 173 17.47 24.84 25.44
CA LEU A 173 16.76 25.72 26.35
C LEU A 173 17.07 25.39 27.82
N GLU A 174 17.16 24.11 28.19
CA GLU A 174 17.57 23.69 29.53
C GLU A 174 19.02 24.12 29.85
N VAL A 175 19.94 23.96 28.91
CA VAL A 175 21.35 24.39 29.07
C VAL A 175 21.44 25.91 29.20
N ALA A 176 20.76 26.66 28.34
CA ALA A 176 20.73 28.12 28.41
C ALA A 176 20.14 28.62 29.73
N GLN A 177 19.09 27.95 30.23
CA GLN A 177 18.47 28.29 31.51
C GLN A 177 19.42 28.01 32.68
N LYS A 178 20.16 26.89 32.67
CA LYS A 178 21.23 26.61 33.65
C LYS A 178 22.35 27.64 33.60
N GLN A 179 22.82 27.99 32.40
CA GLN A 179 23.86 29.02 32.24
C GLN A 179 23.39 30.38 32.78
N ALA A 180 22.16 30.78 32.50
CA ALA A 180 21.58 32.02 33.03
C ALA A 180 21.48 32.00 34.56
N THR A 181 21.14 30.86 35.18
CA THR A 181 21.13 30.73 36.65
C THR A 181 22.54 30.75 37.23
N ASP A 182 23.51 30.12 36.58
CA ASP A 182 24.91 30.08 37.02
C ASP A 182 25.57 31.45 36.91
N GLU A 183 25.38 32.16 35.78
CA GLU A 183 25.83 33.54 35.63
C GLU A 183 25.21 34.43 36.70
N ARG A 184 23.89 34.33 36.92
CA ARG A 184 23.22 35.08 37.98
C ARG A 184 23.82 34.80 39.36
N ALA A 185 24.16 33.54 39.66
CA ALA A 185 24.84 33.18 40.91
C ALA A 185 26.26 33.80 41.00
N ARG A 186 27.03 33.82 39.89
CA ARG A 186 28.34 34.48 39.81
C ARG A 186 28.25 36.00 39.98
N TYR A 187 27.25 36.65 39.38
CA TYR A 187 27.02 38.07 39.56
C TYR A 187 26.72 38.40 41.03
N LEU A 188 25.90 37.60 41.70
CA LEU A 188 25.60 37.78 43.13
C LEU A 188 26.84 37.57 44.02
N SER A 189 27.69 36.57 43.71
CA SER A 189 28.91 36.37 44.48
C SER A 189 29.94 37.48 44.26
N LEU A 190 30.08 37.99 43.03
CA LEU A 190 30.93 39.14 42.73
C LEU A 190 30.41 40.40 43.43
N ALA A 191 29.10 40.66 43.40
CA ALA A 191 28.48 41.75 44.14
C ALA A 191 28.78 41.66 45.64
N LYS A 192 28.72 40.45 46.22
CA LYS A 192 29.07 40.20 47.63
C LYS A 192 30.57 40.36 47.92
N VAL A 193 31.45 39.98 47.01
CA VAL A 193 32.91 40.25 47.14
C VAL A 193 33.18 41.75 47.10
N SER A 194 32.47 42.51 46.27
CA SER A 194 32.55 43.98 46.26
C SER A 194 32.01 44.61 47.55
N GLU A 195 30.97 44.03 48.16
CA GLU A 195 30.51 44.42 49.51
C GLU A 195 31.62 44.21 50.56
N ASN A 196 32.30 43.06 50.54
CA ASN A 196 33.44 42.80 51.41
C ASN A 196 34.68 43.67 51.09
N ALA A 197 34.86 44.09 49.83
CA ALA A 197 35.97 44.96 49.45
C ALA A 197 35.86 46.36 50.10
N VAL A 198 34.65 46.87 50.29
CA VAL A 198 34.39 48.09 51.07
C VAL A 198 34.77 47.89 52.54
N GLU A 199 34.46 46.71 53.10
CA GLU A 199 34.85 46.37 54.47
C GLU A 199 36.39 46.26 54.63
N ILE A 200 37.08 45.76 53.61
CA ILE A 200 38.55 45.68 53.59
C ILE A 200 39.17 47.08 53.50
N ASP A 201 38.63 47.97 52.67
CA ASP A 201 39.11 49.35 52.56
C ASP A 201 38.97 50.09 53.89
N GLU A 202 37.82 49.94 54.56
CA GLU A 202 37.59 50.50 55.88
C GLU A 202 38.56 49.93 56.94
N LYS A 203 38.81 48.61 56.94
CA LYS A 203 39.81 47.99 57.82
C LYS A 203 41.23 48.48 57.52
N ASN A 204 41.61 48.64 56.26
CA ASN A 204 42.92 49.16 55.89
C ASN A 204 43.11 50.60 56.37
N ARG A 205 42.08 51.44 56.23
CA ARG A 205 42.09 52.81 56.73
C ARG A 205 42.22 52.83 58.26
N GLN A 206 41.48 51.97 58.98
CA GLN A 206 41.62 51.83 60.44
C GLN A 206 43.02 51.36 60.84
N LEU A 207 43.60 50.38 60.13
CA LEU A 207 44.96 49.91 60.38
C LEU A 207 46.00 50.99 60.10
N GLN A 208 45.83 51.81 59.06
CA GLN A 208 46.68 52.98 58.80
C GLN A 208 46.55 54.03 59.91
N GLU A 209 45.34 54.32 60.39
CA GLU A 209 45.13 55.20 61.52
C GLU A 209 45.80 54.67 62.80
N GLN A 210 45.73 53.36 63.06
CA GLN A 210 46.45 52.72 64.16
C GLN A 210 47.97 52.78 63.97
N ALA A 211 48.49 52.54 62.77
CA ALA A 211 49.91 52.65 62.47
C ALA A 211 50.43 54.07 62.72
N VAL A 212 49.68 55.10 62.30
CA VAL A 212 50.00 56.50 62.57
C VAL A 212 49.91 56.82 64.07
N LYS A 213 48.95 56.26 64.80
CA LYS A 213 48.86 56.40 66.27
C LYS A 213 50.07 55.78 66.98
N PHE A 214 50.41 54.53 66.67
CA PHE A 214 51.57 53.87 67.24
C PHE A 214 52.88 54.55 66.84
N GLU A 215 52.98 55.07 65.62
CA GLU A 215 54.13 55.85 65.20
C GLU A 215 54.26 57.15 66.02
N LYS A 216 53.14 57.86 66.24
CA LYS A 216 53.12 59.03 67.15
C LYS A 216 53.49 58.64 68.58
N GLU A 217 52.95 57.56 69.12
CA GLU A 217 53.29 57.06 70.46
C GLU A 217 54.77 56.70 70.57
N ALA A 218 55.33 56.01 69.57
CA ALA A 218 56.75 55.70 69.51
C ALA A 218 57.63 56.95 69.40
N GLN A 219 57.21 57.94 68.60
CA GLN A 219 57.90 59.24 68.53
C GLN A 219 57.83 59.97 69.85
N LEU A 220 56.65 60.06 70.49
CA LEU A 220 56.47 60.69 71.80
C LEU A 220 57.33 60.02 72.87
N LEU A 221 57.32 58.69 72.97
CA LEU A 221 58.16 57.94 73.91
C LEU A 221 59.65 58.17 73.63
N ARG A 222 60.06 58.27 72.36
CA ARG A 222 61.43 58.55 71.98
C ARG A 222 61.85 59.97 72.35
N THR A 223 60.97 60.95 72.14
CA THR A 223 61.15 62.34 72.57
C THR A 223 61.17 62.47 74.09
N GLU A 224 60.31 61.73 74.80
CA GLU A 224 60.28 61.68 76.27
C GLU A 224 61.59 61.11 76.81
N ASN A 225 62.10 60.02 76.22
CA ASN A 225 63.39 59.43 76.58
C ASN A 225 64.57 60.39 76.29
N GLN A 226 64.53 61.11 75.15
CA GLN A 226 65.50 62.17 74.86
C GLN A 226 65.40 63.36 75.82
N SER A 227 64.20 63.72 76.29
CA SER A 227 63.97 64.82 77.23
C SER A 227 64.45 64.50 78.66
N ILE A 228 64.35 63.24 79.09
CA ILE A 228 64.88 62.79 80.38
C ILE A 228 66.42 62.85 80.37
N ASN A 229 67.06 62.47 79.27
CA ASN A 229 68.53 62.57 79.13
C ASN A 229 69.04 64.02 79.10
N ALA A 230 68.27 64.97 78.57
CA ALA A 230 68.64 66.38 78.55
C ALA A 230 68.72 67.02 79.97
N SER A 231 68.08 66.42 80.98
CA SER A 231 68.11 66.90 82.38
C SER A 231 69.41 66.58 83.14
N MET A 232 70.29 65.73 82.58
CA MET A 232 71.58 65.37 83.18
C MET A 232 72.75 66.28 82.75
N ALA A 233 72.60 67.07 81.68
CA ALA A 233 73.70 67.86 81.10
C ALA A 233 74.13 69.11 81.91
N ASN A 234 73.40 69.50 82.96
CA ASN A 234 73.73 70.66 83.79
C ASN A 234 74.59 70.31 85.02
N LYS A 235 74.68 69.03 85.44
CA LYS A 235 75.54 68.63 86.57
C LYS A 235 77.03 68.72 86.25
N GLU A 236 77.42 68.46 85.00
CA GLU A 236 78.83 68.52 84.57
C GLU A 236 79.37 69.95 84.51
N ARG A 237 78.52 70.94 84.21
CA ARG A 237 78.90 72.37 84.19
C ARG A 237 79.07 72.96 85.60
N ILE A 238 78.31 72.49 86.60
CA ILE A 238 78.43 72.96 87.99
C ILE A 238 79.75 72.51 88.63
N ILE A 239 80.18 71.28 88.33
CA ILE A 239 81.45 70.74 88.83
C ILE A 239 82.64 71.48 88.20
N GLY A 240 82.55 71.86 86.91
CA GLY A 240 83.55 72.68 86.22
C GLY A 240 83.63 74.13 86.73
N ALA A 241 82.52 74.71 87.19
CA ALA A 241 82.52 76.06 87.78
C ALA A 241 83.13 76.08 89.20
N LEU A 242 82.93 75.03 89.99
CA LEU A 242 83.50 74.87 91.34
C LEU A 242 85.02 74.68 91.31
N THR A 243 85.56 73.92 90.35
CA THR A 243 87.01 73.73 90.21
C THR A 243 87.73 75.03 89.83
N LEU A 244 87.13 75.85 88.96
CA LEU A 244 87.66 77.16 88.59
C LEU A 244 87.73 78.13 89.77
N LEU A 245 86.67 78.20 90.60
CA LEU A 245 86.65 79.04 91.80
C LEU A 245 87.68 78.60 92.85
N GLY A 246 87.85 77.29 93.05
CA GLY A 246 88.85 76.75 93.97
C GLY A 246 90.29 77.08 93.57
N GLY A 247 90.60 77.05 92.27
CA GLY A 247 91.93 77.39 91.75
C GLY A 247 92.32 78.86 91.97
N ILE A 248 91.34 79.78 91.86
CA ILE A 248 91.56 81.22 92.07
C ILE A 248 91.89 81.51 93.55
N VAL A 249 91.19 80.87 94.48
CA VAL A 249 91.42 81.04 95.93
C VAL A 249 92.79 80.48 96.35
N LEU A 250 93.17 79.31 95.84
CA LEU A 250 94.48 78.70 96.13
C LEU A 250 95.65 79.51 95.56
N GLY A 251 95.50 80.07 94.35
CA GLY A 251 96.51 80.92 93.72
C GLY A 251 96.79 82.20 94.51
N TYR A 252 95.74 82.83 95.05
CA TYR A 252 95.85 84.03 95.88
C TYR A 252 96.58 83.77 97.21
N LEU A 253 96.39 82.59 97.81
CA LEU A 253 96.97 82.23 99.10
C LEU A 253 98.49 81.96 99.03
N LEU A 254 99.00 81.44 97.91
CA LEU A 254 100.43 81.16 97.73
C LEU A 254 101.29 82.42 97.51
N THR A 255 100.69 83.56 97.13
CA THR A 255 101.47 84.77 96.84
C THR A 255 101.82 85.61 98.07
N VAL A 256 101.16 85.37 99.21
CA VAL A 256 101.22 86.23 100.41
C VAL A 256 102.30 85.83 101.43
N PHE A 257 102.91 84.63 101.33
CA PHE A 257 103.95 84.18 102.27
C PHE A 257 105.30 83.90 101.58
N ARG A 258 106.21 84.88 101.60
CA ARG A 258 107.61 84.74 101.15
C ARG A 258 108.58 85.45 102.14
N PRO A 259 109.43 84.73 102.89
CA PRO A 259 110.54 85.32 103.65
C PRO A 259 111.89 85.30 102.89
N ALA A 260 112.77 86.22 103.27
CA ALA A 260 114.00 86.64 102.58
C ALA A 260 115.31 85.93 103.03
N ARG A 261 116.34 86.02 102.16
CA ARG A 261 117.71 85.45 102.22
C ARG A 261 118.57 85.87 103.44
N ARG A 262 119.58 85.04 103.79
CA ARG A 262 120.96 85.48 104.14
C ARG A 262 122.04 84.46 103.70
N ARG A 263 123.20 85.00 103.30
CA ARG A 263 124.50 84.35 102.99
C ARG A 263 125.43 84.40 104.23
N SER A 264 126.34 83.42 104.40
CA SER A 264 127.77 83.56 104.84
C SER A 264 128.41 82.16 104.97
N SER A 265 129.45 81.77 104.20
CA SER A 265 130.91 81.65 104.56
C SER A 265 131.21 80.84 105.85
N SER A 266 132.24 80.01 106.04
CA SER A 266 133.40 79.48 105.30
C SER A 266 134.17 78.53 106.27
N ARG A 267 134.68 77.39 105.75
CA ARG A 267 135.98 76.71 106.07
C ARG A 267 136.28 75.90 107.37
N TYR A 268 137.07 74.84 107.11
CA TYR A 268 138.12 74.12 107.89
C TYR A 268 137.75 73.26 109.11
N THR A 269 137.85 71.93 108.94
CA THR A 269 138.95 71.07 109.41
C THR A 269 139.21 69.99 108.38
#